data_AF-T1CGS4-F1
#
_entry.id   AF-T1CGS4-F1
#
_cell.length_a   1.000
_cell.length_b   1.000
_cell.length_c   1.000
_cell.angle_alpha   90.00
_cell.angle_beta   90.00
_cell.angle_gamma   90.00
#
_symmetry.space_group_name_H-M   'P 1'
#
loop_
_entity.id
_entity.type
_entity.pdbx_description
1 polymer ?
#
loop_
_entity_poly.entity_id
_entity_poly.type
_entity_poly.pdbx_seq_one_letter_code
_entity_poly.pdbx_strand_id
1 'polypeptide(L)'
;ALRSLQSMRAEFTSFPSANTHAAMAALGQADSITVDPHKLGYLAYGAGAFVCRDHRAMELLTETADYVFTGAAPSGYFDRYRKLGQYIPEGSKSGAAAAAVYVTHRVLPLDHTHFGQLVRQTIRATEAFVARAEQFAREMRSRLRVCVPYPPDSNLVCIAANPAGNRDVTIANAFMRQIHGAMSIDSPVPLVPLQNREFFGSTTTLREEILGAQDMHRILDELGLDACSMRADDPRSDRLLILRHTLMNPFIIDDENGISYIDRYFEYLSRRVALLLPAKPSSSTT
;
A
#
# COMPACT_ATOMS: atom_id res chain seq x y z
N ALA A 1 11.99 15.91 -16.04
CA ALA A 1 12.55 14.64 -16.53
C ALA A 1 12.76 13.69 -15.35
N LEU A 2 12.57 12.39 -15.53
CA LEU A 2 12.86 11.40 -14.47
C LEU A 2 14.36 11.41 -14.15
N ARG A 3 14.71 11.37 -12.86
CA ARG A 3 16.10 11.30 -12.41
C ARG A 3 16.72 9.95 -12.79
N SER A 4 18.04 9.90 -12.98
CA SER A 4 18.73 8.64 -13.25
C SER A 4 18.58 7.66 -12.09
N LEU A 5 18.58 6.35 -12.39
CA LEU A 5 18.51 5.30 -11.36
C LEU A 5 19.62 5.43 -10.31
N GLN A 6 20.84 5.72 -10.77
CA GLN A 6 21.99 5.93 -9.88
C GLN A 6 21.79 7.14 -8.96
N SER A 7 21.24 8.24 -9.46
CA SER A 7 21.00 9.43 -8.64
C SER A 7 19.93 9.18 -7.58
N MET A 8 18.88 8.42 -7.89
CA MET A 8 17.85 8.06 -6.89
C MET A 8 18.43 7.11 -5.84
N ARG A 9 19.18 6.08 -6.25
CA ARG A 9 19.81 5.12 -5.33
C ARG A 9 20.92 5.71 -4.44
N ALA A 10 21.37 6.93 -4.71
CA ALA A 10 22.25 7.64 -3.79
C ALA A 10 21.51 8.15 -2.54
N GLU A 11 20.17 8.22 -2.55
CA GLU A 11 19.36 8.76 -1.46
C GLU A 11 18.57 7.70 -0.66
N PHE A 12 18.54 6.48 -1.18
CA PHE A 12 17.76 5.36 -0.68
C PHE A 12 18.63 4.11 -0.62
N THR A 13 18.30 3.18 0.26
CA THR A 13 19.07 1.96 0.48
C THR A 13 18.88 0.97 -0.67
N SER A 14 17.65 0.76 -1.11
CA SER A 14 17.27 -0.22 -2.12
C SER A 14 16.28 0.33 -3.16
N PHE A 15 15.56 1.40 -2.85
CA PHE A 15 14.64 2.03 -3.79
C PHE A 15 15.34 2.93 -4.84
N PRO A 16 14.84 2.99 -6.09
CA PRO A 16 13.90 2.06 -6.69
C PRO A 16 14.61 0.79 -7.18
N SER A 17 13.84 -0.29 -7.35
CA SER A 17 14.29 -1.41 -8.17
C SER A 17 14.49 -0.96 -9.61
N ALA A 18 15.30 -1.70 -10.38
CA ALA A 18 15.53 -1.36 -11.79
C ALA A 18 14.22 -1.42 -12.60
N ASN A 19 13.36 -2.40 -12.28
CA ASN A 19 12.06 -2.58 -12.90
C ASN A 19 11.11 -1.43 -12.56
N THR A 20 11.04 -1.00 -11.30
CA THR A 20 10.22 0.14 -10.88
C THR A 20 10.66 1.43 -11.60
N HIS A 21 11.97 1.67 -11.68
CA HIS A 21 12.49 2.85 -12.39
C HIS A 21 12.15 2.83 -13.88
N ALA A 22 12.37 1.69 -14.54
CA ALA A 22 12.03 1.51 -15.95
C ALA A 22 10.52 1.67 -16.21
N ALA A 23 9.67 1.11 -15.34
CA ALA A 23 8.22 1.26 -15.43
C ALA A 23 7.79 2.73 -15.30
N MET A 24 8.35 3.47 -14.34
CA MET A 24 8.07 4.90 -14.17
C MET A 24 8.56 5.73 -15.36
N ALA A 25 9.71 5.38 -15.95
CA ALA A 25 10.24 6.04 -17.15
C ALA A 25 9.33 5.84 -18.38
N ALA A 26 8.66 4.69 -18.46
CA ALA A 26 7.77 4.34 -19.56
C ALA A 26 6.38 4.98 -19.47
N LEU A 27 5.99 5.61 -18.35
CA LEU A 27 4.63 6.17 -18.16
C LEU A 27 4.22 7.14 -19.28
N GLY A 28 5.14 7.98 -19.78
CA GLY A 28 4.85 8.91 -20.87
C GLY A 28 4.54 8.24 -22.22
N GLN A 29 4.74 6.93 -22.34
CA GLN A 29 4.42 6.14 -23.53
C GLN A 29 2.99 5.59 -23.51
N ALA A 30 2.32 5.59 -22.34
CA ALA A 30 0.93 5.16 -22.22
C ALA A 30 -0.03 6.11 -22.94
N ASP A 31 -1.10 5.57 -23.53
CA ASP A 31 -2.15 6.39 -24.14
C ASP A 31 -2.98 7.14 -23.10
N SER A 32 -3.14 6.55 -21.92
CA SER A 32 -3.79 7.18 -20.78
C SER A 32 -3.24 6.70 -19.44
N ILE A 33 -3.42 7.52 -18.41
CA ILE A 33 -3.02 7.27 -17.02
C ILE A 33 -4.16 7.70 -16.11
N THR A 34 -4.55 6.83 -15.18
CA THR A 34 -5.40 7.20 -14.04
C THR A 34 -4.52 7.53 -12.85
N VAL A 35 -4.79 8.66 -12.19
CA VAL A 35 -4.10 9.08 -10.97
C VAL A 35 -5.13 9.64 -9.99
N ASP A 36 -5.01 9.29 -8.71
CA ASP A 36 -5.95 9.71 -7.69
C ASP A 36 -5.29 10.70 -6.72
N PRO A 37 -5.54 12.01 -6.86
CA PRO A 37 -5.09 13.01 -5.90
C PRO A 37 -5.56 12.70 -4.47
N HIS A 38 -6.70 12.06 -4.27
CA HIS A 38 -7.16 11.66 -2.94
C HIS A 38 -6.43 10.44 -2.34
N LYS A 39 -5.50 9.80 -3.08
CA LYS A 39 -4.64 8.73 -2.56
C LYS A 39 -3.30 9.32 -2.10
N LEU A 40 -2.24 9.14 -2.89
CA LEU A 40 -0.90 9.68 -2.58
C LEU A 40 -0.76 11.18 -2.91
N GLY A 41 -1.84 11.85 -3.34
CA GLY A 41 -1.89 13.30 -3.50
C GLY A 41 -2.29 14.06 -2.23
N TYR A 42 -2.62 13.35 -1.14
CA TYR A 42 -2.98 13.91 0.18
C TYR A 42 -4.17 14.89 0.14
N LEU A 43 -5.08 14.72 -0.82
CA LEU A 43 -6.32 15.47 -0.91
C LEU A 43 -7.49 14.67 -0.32
N ALA A 44 -8.54 15.38 0.07
CA ALA A 44 -9.78 14.74 0.53
C ALA A 44 -10.44 13.90 -0.58
N TYR A 45 -11.22 12.91 -0.17
CA TYR A 45 -11.99 12.05 -1.09
C TYR A 45 -12.86 12.87 -2.07
N GLY A 46 -13.09 12.28 -3.25
CA GLY A 46 -13.82 12.92 -4.35
C GLY A 46 -12.92 13.59 -5.40
N ALA A 47 -11.58 13.45 -5.30
CA ALA A 47 -10.64 13.90 -6.31
C ALA A 47 -9.92 12.72 -7.00
N GLY A 48 -10.35 12.40 -8.23
CA GLY A 48 -9.66 11.49 -9.16
C GLY A 48 -9.27 12.22 -10.45
N ALA A 49 -8.38 11.65 -11.24
CA ALA A 49 -7.98 12.21 -12.53
C ALA A 49 -7.67 11.12 -13.56
N PHE A 50 -8.13 11.37 -14.78
CA PHE A 50 -7.77 10.63 -15.97
C PHE A 50 -6.98 11.57 -16.88
N VAL A 51 -5.80 11.14 -17.30
CA VAL A 51 -4.90 11.90 -18.18
C VAL A 51 -4.77 11.12 -19.47
N CYS A 52 -5.06 11.75 -20.60
CA CYS A 52 -4.85 11.16 -21.91
C CYS A 52 -3.67 11.85 -22.59
N ARG A 53 -2.77 11.06 -23.18
CA ARG A 53 -1.64 11.59 -23.96
C ARG A 53 -2.12 12.36 -25.18
N ASP A 54 -3.19 11.88 -25.81
CA ASP A 54 -3.78 12.49 -27.00
C ASP A 54 -5.28 12.73 -26.81
N HIS A 55 -5.64 13.99 -26.62
CA HIS A 55 -7.02 14.38 -26.33
C HIS A 55 -8.00 14.14 -27.50
N ARG A 56 -7.53 13.82 -28.71
CA ARG A 56 -8.42 13.39 -29.81
C ARG A 56 -9.25 12.17 -29.42
N ALA A 57 -8.73 11.30 -28.56
CA ALA A 57 -9.47 10.16 -28.03
C ALA A 57 -10.71 10.58 -27.21
N MET A 58 -10.73 11.79 -26.62
CA MET A 58 -11.87 12.28 -25.84
C MET A 58 -13.11 12.53 -26.72
N GLU A 59 -12.93 12.74 -28.03
CA GLU A 59 -14.06 12.90 -28.95
C GLU A 59 -14.90 11.63 -29.06
N LEU A 60 -14.32 10.45 -28.77
CA LEU A 60 -15.05 9.17 -28.72
C LEU A 60 -16.03 9.08 -27.55
N LEU A 61 -15.89 9.94 -26.54
CA LEU A 61 -16.78 10.02 -25.37
C LEU A 61 -17.86 11.10 -25.54
N THR A 62 -17.86 11.82 -26.67
CA THR A 62 -18.70 13.00 -26.82
C THR A 62 -20.15 12.62 -27.02
N GLU A 63 -20.98 12.97 -26.04
CA GLU A 63 -22.43 12.94 -26.15
C GLU A 63 -22.97 14.34 -26.43
N THR A 64 -23.75 14.49 -27.50
CA THR A 64 -24.38 15.76 -27.86
C THR A 64 -25.69 15.93 -27.11
N ALA A 65 -25.71 16.80 -26.10
CA ALA A 65 -26.93 17.22 -25.42
C ALA A 65 -27.41 18.59 -25.94
N ASP A 66 -28.48 18.60 -26.74
CA ASP A 66 -29.03 19.80 -27.40
C ASP A 66 -29.47 20.92 -26.43
N TYR A 67 -29.73 20.59 -25.16
CA TYR A 67 -30.29 21.53 -24.18
C TYR A 67 -29.25 22.30 -23.33
N VAL A 68 -27.95 21.97 -23.44
CA VAL A 68 -26.87 22.64 -22.65
C VAL A 68 -25.84 23.35 -23.55
N PHE A 69 -25.71 22.92 -24.79
CA PHE A 69 -24.60 23.32 -25.65
C PHE A 69 -25.08 24.09 -26.87
N THR A 70 -25.58 25.30 -26.67
CA THR A 70 -25.92 26.22 -27.76
C THR A 70 -24.67 26.97 -28.26
N GLY A 71 -24.50 27.11 -29.58
CA GLY A 71 -23.44 27.91 -30.21
C GLY A 71 -22.63 27.20 -31.30
N ALA A 72 -21.89 27.97 -32.09
CA ALA A 72 -21.04 27.48 -33.18
C ALA A 72 -19.94 26.51 -32.67
N ALA A 73 -19.53 25.58 -33.53
CA ALA A 73 -18.47 24.63 -33.21
C ALA A 73 -17.17 25.38 -32.83
N PRO A 74 -16.61 25.17 -31.63
CA PRO A 74 -15.43 25.88 -31.18
C PRO A 74 -14.22 25.57 -32.08
N SER A 75 -13.56 26.62 -32.58
CA SER A 75 -12.43 26.52 -33.51
C SER A 75 -11.08 26.28 -32.81
N GLY A 76 -10.96 26.65 -31.53
CA GLY A 76 -9.74 26.50 -30.73
C GLY A 76 -9.77 25.32 -29.75
N TYR A 77 -8.60 24.73 -29.47
CA TYR A 77 -8.44 23.62 -28.51
C TYR A 77 -9.02 23.94 -27.12
N PHE A 78 -8.65 25.10 -26.55
CA PHE A 78 -9.15 25.50 -25.23
C PHE A 78 -10.66 25.75 -25.21
N ASP A 79 -11.22 26.27 -26.29
CA ASP A 79 -12.67 26.50 -26.38
C ASP A 79 -13.45 25.19 -26.57
N ARG A 80 -12.86 24.21 -27.26
CA ARG A 80 -13.41 22.85 -27.38
C ARG A 80 -13.55 22.19 -26.02
N TYR A 81 -12.49 22.19 -25.22
CA TYR A 81 -12.47 21.50 -23.92
C TYR A 81 -12.99 22.33 -22.73
N ARG A 82 -13.41 23.58 -22.95
CA ARG A 82 -14.11 24.39 -21.92
C ARG A 82 -15.43 23.77 -21.49
N LYS A 83 -16.10 23.06 -22.38
CA LYS A 83 -17.33 22.30 -22.10
C LYS A 83 -16.97 20.91 -21.56
N LEU A 84 -16.23 20.86 -20.45
CA LEU A 84 -15.68 19.62 -19.87
C LEU A 84 -16.70 18.48 -19.76
N GLY A 85 -17.95 18.80 -19.40
CA GLY A 85 -19.04 17.83 -19.24
C GLY A 85 -19.40 17.03 -20.51
N GLN A 86 -18.92 17.44 -21.69
CA GLN A 86 -19.07 16.66 -22.93
C GLN A 86 -18.07 15.51 -23.05
N TYR A 87 -16.96 15.57 -22.32
CA TYR A 87 -15.80 14.69 -22.53
C TYR A 87 -15.53 13.77 -21.33
N ILE A 88 -16.47 13.70 -20.39
CA ILE A 88 -16.37 12.90 -19.18
C ILE A 88 -17.66 12.12 -18.96
N PRO A 89 -17.60 10.96 -18.30
CA PRO A 89 -18.80 10.18 -17.99
C PRO A 89 -19.67 10.81 -16.88
N GLU A 90 -19.12 11.74 -16.11
CA GLU A 90 -19.81 12.41 -15.00
C GLU A 90 -20.57 13.67 -15.44
N GLY A 91 -21.53 14.11 -14.63
CA GLY A 91 -22.26 15.36 -14.82
C GLY A 91 -21.71 16.53 -14.01
N SER A 92 -22.60 17.24 -13.31
CA SER A 92 -22.23 18.31 -12.38
C SER A 92 -21.22 17.83 -11.35
N LYS A 93 -20.13 18.59 -11.18
CA LYS A 93 -19.00 18.24 -10.31
C LYS A 93 -18.46 19.44 -9.56
N SER A 94 -17.88 19.21 -8.38
CA SER A 94 -17.42 20.26 -7.49
C SER A 94 -16.23 21.03 -8.07
N GLY A 95 -16.42 22.33 -8.33
CA GLY A 95 -15.32 23.25 -8.64
C GLY A 95 -14.33 23.39 -7.49
N ALA A 96 -14.77 23.19 -6.24
CA ALA A 96 -13.90 23.24 -5.06
C ALA A 96 -12.87 22.10 -5.05
N ALA A 97 -13.22 20.91 -5.56
CA ALA A 97 -12.26 19.80 -5.68
C ALA A 97 -11.13 20.15 -6.68
N ALA A 98 -11.48 20.78 -7.81
CA ALA A 98 -10.50 21.27 -8.78
C ALA A 98 -9.62 22.38 -8.19
N ALA A 99 -10.22 23.30 -7.43
CA ALA A 99 -9.48 24.36 -6.74
C ALA A 99 -8.52 23.80 -5.68
N ALA A 100 -8.94 22.80 -4.91
CA ALA A 100 -8.09 22.15 -3.91
C ALA A 100 -6.87 21.48 -4.56
N VAL A 101 -7.06 20.70 -5.64
CA VAL A 101 -5.96 20.12 -6.42
C VAL A 101 -5.04 21.21 -6.97
N TYR A 102 -5.60 22.26 -7.55
CA TYR A 102 -4.84 23.37 -8.10
C TYR A 102 -3.97 24.05 -7.04
N VAL A 103 -4.55 24.46 -5.91
CA VAL A 103 -3.82 25.12 -4.82
C VAL A 103 -2.72 24.20 -4.29
N THR A 104 -3.01 22.92 -4.05
CA THR A 104 -1.99 21.95 -3.63
C THR A 104 -0.82 21.90 -4.60
N HIS A 105 -1.06 21.82 -5.92
CA HIS A 105 0.02 21.80 -6.91
C HIS A 105 0.75 23.15 -7.08
N ARG A 106 0.13 24.26 -6.70
CA ARG A 106 0.78 25.58 -6.68
C ARG A 106 1.68 25.76 -5.46
N VAL A 107 1.29 25.23 -4.32
CA VAL A 107 2.07 25.27 -3.08
C VAL A 107 3.19 24.22 -3.11
N LEU A 108 2.88 23.02 -3.61
CA LEU A 108 3.81 21.90 -3.76
C LEU A 108 3.83 21.47 -5.24
N PRO A 109 4.68 22.10 -6.07
CA PRO A 109 4.88 21.68 -7.44
C PRO A 109 5.17 20.18 -7.58
N LEU A 110 4.66 19.59 -8.66
CA LEU A 110 4.79 18.15 -8.96
C LEU A 110 6.19 17.79 -9.47
N ASP A 111 7.18 17.97 -8.60
CA ASP A 111 8.57 17.60 -8.83
C ASP A 111 9.19 16.98 -7.57
N HIS A 112 10.41 16.48 -7.70
CA HIS A 112 11.12 15.81 -6.60
C HIS A 112 11.62 16.76 -5.50
N THR A 113 11.73 18.06 -5.78
CA THR A 113 12.19 19.06 -4.81
C THR A 113 11.06 19.59 -3.92
N HIS A 114 9.81 19.42 -4.34
CA HIS A 114 8.63 19.88 -3.61
C HIS A 114 7.72 18.71 -3.22
N PHE A 115 6.69 18.39 -4.04
CA PHE A 115 5.73 17.32 -3.70
C PHE A 115 6.41 15.97 -3.49
N GLY A 116 7.47 15.68 -4.25
CA GLY A 116 8.25 14.46 -4.11
C GLY A 116 8.99 14.33 -2.78
N GLN A 117 9.21 15.41 -2.02
CA GLN A 117 9.76 15.32 -0.67
C GLN A 117 8.79 14.62 0.29
N LEU A 118 7.48 14.83 0.11
CA LEU A 118 6.45 14.16 0.90
C LEU A 118 6.43 12.64 0.64
N VAL A 119 6.46 12.25 -0.64
CA VAL A 119 6.53 10.84 -1.05
C VAL A 119 7.87 10.22 -0.67
N ARG A 120 8.97 10.99 -0.70
CA ARG A 120 10.29 10.51 -0.27
C ARG A 120 10.29 10.04 1.18
N GLN A 121 9.56 10.71 2.08
CA GLN A 121 9.45 10.26 3.46
C GLN A 121 8.74 8.91 3.58
N THR A 122 7.70 8.68 2.76
CA THR A 122 6.98 7.40 2.80
C THR A 122 7.82 6.24 2.29
N ILE A 123 8.69 6.47 1.29
CA ILE A 123 9.64 5.46 0.82
C ILE A 123 10.73 5.16 1.86
N ARG A 124 11.29 6.19 2.52
CA ARG A 124 12.26 6.00 3.62
C ARG A 124 11.66 5.20 4.77
N ALA A 125 10.43 5.53 5.13
CA ALA A 125 9.63 4.77 6.08
C ALA A 125 9.51 3.29 5.68
N THR A 126 9.28 3.00 4.41
CA THR A 126 9.21 1.62 3.91
C THR A 126 10.54 0.88 4.03
N GLU A 127 11.67 1.50 3.68
CA GLU A 127 12.98 0.87 3.85
C GLU A 127 13.29 0.57 5.32
N ALA A 128 13.01 1.52 6.22
CA ALA A 128 13.16 1.33 7.66
C ALA A 128 12.23 0.22 8.18
N PHE A 129 10.99 0.16 7.69
CA PHE A 129 10.05 -0.90 8.06
C PHE A 129 10.54 -2.27 7.62
N VAL A 130 11.05 -2.42 6.40
CA VAL A 130 11.60 -3.69 5.90
C VAL A 130 12.80 -4.12 6.75
N ALA A 131 13.75 -3.22 6.99
CA ALA A 131 14.92 -3.52 7.82
C ALA A 131 14.51 -3.96 9.24
N ARG A 132 13.53 -3.27 9.84
CA ARG A 132 13.01 -3.62 11.16
C ARG A 132 12.23 -4.94 11.16
N ALA A 133 11.51 -5.26 10.08
CA ALA A 133 10.82 -6.54 9.90
C ALA A 133 11.81 -7.71 9.84
N GLU A 134 12.92 -7.55 9.13
CA GLU A 134 13.99 -8.56 9.08
C GLU A 134 14.63 -8.75 10.46
N GLN A 135 14.86 -7.66 11.20
CA GLN A 135 15.32 -7.75 12.58
C GLN A 135 14.31 -8.48 13.48
N PHE A 136 13.02 -8.14 13.37
CA PHE A 136 11.96 -8.80 14.12
C PHE A 136 11.89 -10.30 13.82
N ALA A 137 12.07 -10.69 12.55
CA ALA A 137 12.12 -12.09 12.15
C ALA A 137 13.27 -12.84 12.84
N ARG A 138 14.45 -12.22 12.99
CA ARG A 138 15.59 -12.80 13.72
C ARG A 138 15.31 -12.91 15.22
N GLU A 139 14.78 -11.85 15.82
CA GLU A 139 14.43 -11.79 17.25
C GLU A 139 13.38 -12.86 17.63
N MET A 140 12.40 -13.09 16.75
CA MET A 140 11.28 -14.00 17.01
C MET A 140 11.50 -15.43 16.51
N ARG A 141 12.67 -15.78 15.95
CA ARG A 141 12.89 -17.05 15.22
C ARG A 141 12.48 -18.33 15.97
N SER A 142 12.53 -18.32 17.31
CA SER A 142 12.17 -19.47 18.16
C SER A 142 10.66 -19.64 18.34
N ARG A 143 9.87 -18.61 18.02
CA ARG A 143 8.43 -18.52 18.27
C ARG A 143 7.63 -18.28 16.99
N LEU A 144 8.22 -17.59 16.01
CA LEU A 144 7.63 -17.27 14.72
C LEU A 144 8.61 -17.45 13.58
N ARG A 145 8.06 -17.83 12.42
CA ARG A 145 8.63 -17.53 11.11
C ARG A 145 7.96 -16.26 10.59
N VAL A 146 8.74 -15.32 10.09
CA VAL A 146 8.26 -14.03 9.60
C VAL A 146 9.02 -13.69 8.33
N CYS A 147 8.32 -13.22 7.30
CA CYS A 147 8.95 -12.68 6.10
C CYS A 147 8.17 -11.50 5.53
N VAL A 148 8.86 -10.71 4.71
CA VAL A 148 8.25 -9.74 3.80
C VAL A 148 8.05 -10.49 2.48
N PRO A 149 6.81 -10.85 2.09
CA PRO A 149 6.57 -11.84 1.05
C PRO A 149 7.07 -11.41 -0.34
N TYR A 150 7.12 -10.10 -0.59
CA TYR A 150 7.64 -9.49 -1.81
C TYR A 150 8.27 -8.13 -1.49
N PRO A 151 9.34 -7.74 -2.19
CA PRO A 151 9.97 -6.44 -2.00
C PRO A 151 8.99 -5.32 -2.34
N PRO A 152 8.88 -4.26 -1.51
CA PRO A 152 7.98 -3.16 -1.79
C PRO A 152 8.58 -2.22 -2.85
N ASP A 153 7.83 -2.00 -3.94
CA ASP A 153 8.19 -1.04 -5.01
C ASP A 153 7.70 0.39 -4.73
N SER A 154 7.00 0.62 -3.61
CA SER A 154 6.44 1.90 -3.18
C SER A 154 6.20 1.87 -1.66
N ASN A 155 5.33 2.72 -1.13
CA ASN A 155 5.10 2.87 0.30
C ASN A 155 4.16 1.82 0.93
N LEU A 156 4.02 0.65 0.31
CA LEU A 156 3.17 -0.43 0.78
C LEU A 156 4.03 -1.66 1.07
N VAL A 157 3.99 -2.10 2.32
CA VAL A 157 4.76 -3.26 2.80
C VAL A 157 3.84 -4.25 3.50
N CYS A 158 4.09 -5.53 3.26
CA CYS A 158 3.33 -6.61 3.89
C CYS A 158 4.22 -7.45 4.80
N ILE A 159 3.61 -8.07 5.81
CA ILE A 159 4.26 -9.05 6.69
C ILE A 159 3.43 -10.33 6.68
N ALA A 160 4.08 -11.44 6.35
CA ALA A 160 3.55 -12.77 6.60
C ALA A 160 4.22 -13.36 7.85
N ALA A 161 3.46 -14.06 8.68
CA ALA A 161 4.01 -14.74 9.84
C ALA A 161 3.29 -16.05 10.12
N ASN A 162 4.03 -16.99 10.74
CA ASN A 162 3.55 -18.32 11.08
C ASN A 162 4.15 -18.76 12.43
N PRO A 163 3.37 -19.32 13.38
CA PRO A 163 3.90 -19.93 14.59
C PRO A 163 5.02 -20.94 14.28
N ALA A 164 6.13 -20.86 15.00
CA ALA A 164 7.26 -21.76 14.80
C ALA A 164 6.84 -23.23 15.00
N GLY A 165 7.17 -24.07 14.01
CA GLY A 165 6.81 -25.50 14.01
C GLY A 165 5.42 -25.81 13.45
N ASN A 166 4.57 -24.81 13.18
CA ASN A 166 3.31 -25.03 12.47
C ASN A 166 3.58 -25.24 10.97
N ARG A 167 2.95 -26.26 10.38
CA ARG A 167 3.01 -26.55 8.93
C ARG A 167 1.67 -26.34 8.20
N ASP A 168 0.60 -26.00 8.91
CA ASP A 168 -0.76 -25.90 8.36
C ASP A 168 -1.16 -24.43 8.10
N VAL A 169 -1.51 -24.11 6.85
CA VAL A 169 -1.98 -22.78 6.44
C VAL A 169 -3.24 -22.35 7.21
N THR A 170 -4.13 -23.26 7.58
CA THR A 170 -5.33 -22.97 8.39
C THR A 170 -4.95 -22.36 9.73
N ILE A 171 -3.93 -22.94 10.39
CA ILE A 171 -3.43 -22.48 11.68
C ILE A 171 -2.70 -21.14 11.53
N ALA A 172 -1.88 -20.99 10.49
CA ALA A 172 -1.20 -19.72 10.19
C ALA A 172 -2.20 -18.59 9.96
N ASN A 173 -3.24 -18.83 9.15
CA ASN A 173 -4.29 -17.87 8.90
C ASN A 173 -5.07 -17.53 10.18
N ALA A 174 -5.42 -18.52 11.00
CA ALA A 174 -6.11 -18.27 12.26
C ALA A 174 -5.28 -17.40 13.21
N PHE A 175 -3.97 -17.66 13.30
CA PHE A 175 -3.04 -16.83 14.07
C PHE A 175 -2.99 -15.39 13.54
N MET A 176 -2.84 -15.20 12.23
CA MET A 176 -2.81 -13.86 11.62
C MET A 176 -4.13 -13.10 11.81
N ARG A 177 -5.29 -13.79 11.80
CA ARG A 177 -6.58 -13.18 12.14
C ARG A 177 -6.62 -12.68 13.58
N GLN A 178 -6.04 -13.41 14.53
CA GLN A 178 -5.97 -12.98 15.94
C GLN A 178 -5.07 -11.77 16.14
N ILE A 179 -3.93 -11.71 15.43
CA ILE A 179 -3.05 -10.53 15.43
C ILE A 179 -3.81 -9.32 14.85
N HIS A 180 -4.45 -9.49 13.68
CA HIS A 180 -5.23 -8.43 13.05
C HIS A 180 -6.42 -7.97 13.90
N GLY A 181 -7.14 -8.87 14.56
CA GLY A 181 -8.28 -8.54 15.42
C GLY A 181 -7.93 -7.53 16.53
N ALA A 182 -6.69 -7.58 17.04
CA ALA A 182 -6.20 -6.62 18.02
C ALA A 182 -6.02 -5.19 17.46
N MET A 183 -5.85 -5.06 16.14
CA MET A 183 -5.67 -3.78 15.44
C MET A 183 -6.91 -3.35 14.64
N SER A 184 -7.90 -4.24 14.48
CA SER A 184 -9.12 -3.97 13.72
C SER A 184 -10.21 -3.35 14.58
N ILE A 185 -10.88 -2.34 14.04
CA ILE A 185 -12.05 -1.67 14.66
C ILE A 185 -13.30 -2.56 14.67
N ASP A 186 -13.39 -3.50 13.74
CA ASP A 186 -14.56 -4.37 13.55
C ASP A 186 -14.47 -5.66 14.38
N SER A 187 -13.41 -5.82 15.19
CA SER A 187 -13.21 -7.06 15.95
C SER A 187 -14.30 -7.22 17.02
N PRO A 188 -15.10 -8.30 16.97
CA PRO A 188 -16.17 -8.51 17.92
C PRO A 188 -15.57 -8.97 19.25
N VAL A 189 -15.61 -8.07 20.24
CA VAL A 189 -15.44 -8.33 21.68
C VAL A 189 -14.00 -8.65 22.16
N PRO A 190 -13.52 -8.03 23.26
CA PRO A 190 -14.13 -6.92 23.98
C PRO A 190 -14.07 -5.62 23.16
N LEU A 191 -15.09 -4.77 23.31
CA LEU A 191 -15.11 -3.44 22.71
C LEU A 191 -13.98 -2.61 23.33
N VAL A 192 -12.83 -2.56 22.67
CA VAL A 192 -11.75 -1.63 23.03
C VAL A 192 -12.10 -0.28 22.41
N PRO A 193 -12.26 0.80 23.21
CA PRO A 193 -12.45 2.15 22.68
C PRO A 193 -11.39 2.47 21.64
N LEU A 194 -11.79 3.14 20.56
CA LEU A 194 -10.88 3.47 19.44
C LEU A 194 -9.61 4.19 19.93
N GLN A 195 -9.77 5.06 20.93
CA GLN A 195 -8.71 5.87 21.52
C GLN A 195 -7.67 5.05 22.29
N ASN A 196 -8.02 3.83 22.72
CA ASN A 196 -7.13 2.95 23.47
C ASN A 196 -6.34 2.00 22.56
N ARG A 197 -6.55 2.06 21.24
CA ARG A 197 -5.80 1.25 20.29
C ARG A 197 -4.47 1.92 19.99
N GLU A 198 -3.38 1.19 20.24
CA GLU A 198 -2.02 1.67 19.94
C GLU A 198 -1.77 1.76 18.43
N PHE A 199 -2.28 0.78 17.66
CA PHE A 199 -2.05 0.67 16.23
C PHE A 199 -3.28 0.18 15.47
N PHE A 200 -3.38 0.63 14.22
CA PHE A 200 -4.34 0.18 13.22
C PHE A 200 -3.62 -0.58 12.12
N GLY A 201 -4.20 -1.68 11.70
CA GLY A 201 -3.63 -2.55 10.68
C GLY A 201 -4.69 -3.01 9.71
N SER A 202 -4.26 -3.35 8.49
CA SER A 202 -5.10 -4.00 7.51
C SER A 202 -4.55 -5.38 7.20
N THR A 203 -5.38 -6.22 6.60
CA THR A 203 -4.95 -7.51 6.05
C THR A 203 -5.20 -7.56 4.55
N THR A 204 -4.50 -8.47 3.89
CA THR A 204 -4.82 -8.92 2.54
C THR A 204 -4.48 -10.41 2.43
N THR A 205 -4.75 -11.01 1.28
CA THR A 205 -4.57 -12.44 1.07
C THR A 205 -3.77 -12.72 -0.18
N LEU A 206 -2.80 -13.63 -0.08
CA LEU A 206 -2.07 -14.14 -1.22
C LEU A 206 -2.75 -15.40 -1.74
N ARG A 207 -2.96 -15.44 -3.05
CA ARG A 207 -3.51 -16.57 -3.78
C ARG A 207 -2.52 -16.99 -4.84
N GLU A 208 -2.35 -18.30 -5.02
CA GLU A 208 -1.42 -18.85 -5.99
C GLU A 208 -1.75 -18.40 -7.42
N GLU A 209 -3.04 -18.31 -7.76
CA GLU A 209 -3.53 -17.87 -9.08
C GLU A 209 -3.06 -16.46 -9.47
N ILE A 210 -2.91 -15.56 -8.49
CA ILE A 210 -2.52 -14.17 -8.73
C ILE A 210 -1.01 -14.01 -8.62
N LEU A 211 -0.40 -14.67 -7.63
CA LEU A 211 1.01 -14.51 -7.31
C LEU A 211 1.93 -15.38 -8.20
N GLY A 212 1.40 -16.49 -8.72
CA GLY A 212 2.16 -17.53 -9.39
C GLY A 212 2.67 -18.60 -8.41
N ALA A 213 2.73 -19.84 -8.90
CA ALA A 213 3.11 -21.02 -8.10
C ALA A 213 4.51 -20.91 -7.49
N GLN A 214 5.48 -20.36 -8.23
CA GLN A 214 6.86 -20.24 -7.78
C GLN A 214 7.01 -19.32 -6.57
N ASP A 215 6.44 -18.11 -6.63
CA ASP A 215 6.50 -17.15 -5.54
C ASP A 215 5.68 -17.60 -4.32
N MET A 216 4.54 -18.25 -4.56
CA MET A 216 3.76 -18.84 -3.47
C MET A 216 4.54 -19.92 -2.74
N HIS A 217 5.15 -20.88 -3.45
CA HIS A 217 5.97 -21.92 -2.83
C HIS A 217 7.12 -21.34 -2.02
N ARG A 218 7.85 -20.36 -2.59
CA ARG A 218 8.94 -19.67 -1.88
C ARG A 218 8.45 -19.08 -0.55
N ILE A 219 7.31 -18.39 -0.54
CA ILE A 219 6.76 -17.78 0.68
C ILE A 219 6.32 -18.84 1.69
N LEU A 220 5.67 -19.92 1.25
CA LEU A 220 5.27 -21.02 2.13
C LEU A 220 6.51 -21.68 2.77
N ASP A 221 7.56 -21.91 1.99
CA ASP A 221 8.83 -22.47 2.47
C ASP A 221 9.52 -21.55 3.49
N GLU A 222 9.60 -20.24 3.22
CA GLU A 222 10.14 -19.25 4.17
C GLU A 222 9.35 -19.23 5.50
N LEU A 223 8.04 -19.46 5.43
CA LEU A 223 7.16 -19.57 6.60
C LEU A 223 7.18 -20.96 7.25
N GLY A 224 7.79 -21.96 6.63
CA GLY A 224 7.80 -23.35 7.09
C GLY A 224 6.45 -24.05 6.96
N LEU A 225 5.61 -23.60 6.03
CA LEU A 225 4.29 -24.16 5.74
C LEU A 225 4.40 -25.27 4.69
N ASP A 226 3.55 -26.28 4.83
CA ASP A 226 3.43 -27.33 3.83
C ASP A 226 2.48 -26.86 2.72
N ALA A 227 2.96 -26.84 1.47
CA ALA A 227 2.15 -26.48 0.31
C ALA A 227 0.90 -27.36 0.19
N CYS A 228 0.95 -28.63 0.59
CA CYS A 228 -0.20 -29.53 0.57
C CYS A 228 -1.32 -29.13 1.56
N SER A 229 -1.02 -28.28 2.55
CA SER A 229 -2.04 -27.76 3.49
C SER A 229 -2.85 -26.59 2.90
N MET A 230 -2.36 -25.97 1.82
CA MET A 230 -3.08 -24.93 1.08
C MET A 230 -4.07 -25.58 0.12
N ARG A 231 -5.36 -25.46 0.42
CA ARG A 231 -6.41 -26.22 -0.25
C ARG A 231 -7.41 -25.29 -0.92
N ALA A 232 -7.49 -25.34 -2.24
CA ALA A 232 -8.41 -24.50 -3.02
C ALA A 232 -9.90 -24.72 -2.65
N ASP A 233 -10.24 -25.89 -2.10
CA ASP A 233 -11.60 -26.26 -1.68
C ASP A 233 -11.94 -25.89 -0.22
N ASP A 234 -10.97 -25.43 0.58
CA ASP A 234 -11.18 -25.01 1.97
C ASP A 234 -10.97 -23.50 2.13
N PRO A 235 -12.02 -22.68 2.36
CA PRO A 235 -11.90 -21.23 2.54
C PRO A 235 -10.99 -20.78 3.69
N ARG A 236 -10.61 -21.70 4.59
CA ARG A 236 -9.68 -21.40 5.69
C ARG A 236 -8.23 -21.49 5.27
N SER A 237 -7.92 -22.21 4.18
CA SER A 237 -6.56 -22.43 3.67
C SER A 237 -6.42 -22.28 2.15
N ASP A 238 -7.43 -21.81 1.43
CA ASP A 238 -7.38 -21.50 -0.02
C ASP A 238 -6.54 -20.26 -0.37
N ARG A 239 -5.97 -19.60 0.64
CA ARG A 239 -5.16 -18.39 0.53
C ARG A 239 -4.32 -18.19 1.79
N LEU A 240 -3.22 -17.45 1.70
CA LEU A 240 -2.43 -17.04 2.86
C LEU A 240 -2.83 -15.63 3.31
N LEU A 241 -3.23 -15.47 4.57
CA LEU A 241 -3.56 -14.18 5.18
C LEU A 241 -2.29 -13.49 5.68
N ILE A 242 -2.10 -12.23 5.26
CA ILE A 242 -0.93 -11.42 5.64
C ILE A 242 -1.37 -10.05 6.15
N LEU A 243 -0.52 -9.41 6.95
CA LEU A 243 -0.71 -8.01 7.34
C LEU A 243 -0.24 -7.10 6.21
N ARG A 244 -0.98 -6.01 5.98
CA ARG A 244 -0.72 -5.02 4.94
C ARG A 244 -0.63 -3.63 5.57
N HIS A 245 0.43 -2.90 5.24
CA HIS A 245 0.71 -1.57 5.75
C HIS A 245 0.91 -0.61 4.59
N THR A 246 0.07 0.43 4.49
CA THR A 246 0.33 1.58 3.61
C THR A 246 0.92 2.69 4.46
N LEU A 247 2.21 2.97 4.29
CA LEU A 247 2.93 3.97 5.07
C LEU A 247 2.73 5.35 4.44
N MET A 248 1.59 5.99 4.72
CA MET A 248 1.26 7.31 4.17
C MET A 248 1.57 8.47 5.12
N ASN A 249 1.72 8.23 6.41
CA ASN A 249 2.08 9.31 7.33
C ASN A 249 3.57 9.64 7.16
N PRO A 250 3.95 10.87 6.74
CA PRO A 250 5.34 11.24 6.52
C PRO A 250 6.14 11.39 7.82
N PHE A 251 5.47 11.32 8.98
CA PHE A 251 6.04 11.54 10.32
C PHE A 251 6.14 10.25 11.15
N ILE A 252 6.11 9.06 10.52
CA ILE A 252 6.24 7.79 11.28
C ILE A 252 7.66 7.55 11.81
N ILE A 253 8.64 8.25 11.26
CA ILE A 253 9.97 8.40 11.83
C ILE A 253 10.09 9.88 12.20
N ASP A 254 10.04 10.15 13.49
CA ASP A 254 10.11 11.48 14.04
C ASP A 254 11.54 11.72 14.55
N ASP A 255 12.38 12.22 13.64
CA ASP A 255 13.78 12.53 13.92
C ASP A 255 13.93 13.66 14.95
N GLU A 256 12.95 14.57 15.04
CA GLU A 256 13.00 15.71 15.96
C GLU A 256 12.88 15.25 17.42
N ASN A 257 12.02 14.28 17.69
CA ASN A 257 11.81 13.73 19.03
C ASN A 257 12.53 12.39 19.27
N GLY A 258 13.24 11.87 18.26
CA GLY A 258 13.91 10.56 18.33
C GLY A 258 12.93 9.39 18.47
N ILE A 259 11.72 9.51 17.91
CA ILE A 259 10.65 8.50 18.01
C ILE A 259 10.50 7.75 16.68
N SER A 260 10.70 6.44 16.73
CA SER A 260 10.34 5.54 15.64
C SER A 260 9.01 4.85 15.94
N TYR A 261 7.94 5.25 15.25
CA TYR A 261 6.64 4.57 15.37
C TYR A 261 6.68 3.17 14.72
N ILE A 262 7.64 2.93 13.82
CA ILE A 262 7.95 1.62 13.27
C ILE A 262 8.47 0.70 14.38
N ASP A 263 9.43 1.14 15.19
CA ASP A 263 9.96 0.31 16.28
C ASP A 263 8.89 0.00 17.33
N ARG A 264 8.11 1.02 17.71
CA ARG A 264 6.96 0.84 18.63
C ARG A 264 5.94 -0.15 18.07
N TYR A 265 5.72 -0.17 16.76
CA TYR A 265 4.83 -1.15 16.11
C TYR A 265 5.36 -2.58 16.26
N PHE A 266 6.66 -2.81 16.05
CA PHE A 266 7.25 -4.14 16.23
C PHE A 266 7.36 -4.57 17.70
N GLU A 267 7.54 -3.64 18.63
CA GLU A 267 7.40 -3.90 20.06
C GLU A 267 5.96 -4.30 20.41
N TYR A 268 4.96 -3.62 19.85
CA TYR A 268 3.56 -3.98 20.00
C TYR A 268 3.29 -5.39 19.46
N LEU A 269 3.76 -5.72 18.25
CA LEU A 269 3.66 -7.06 17.70
C LEU A 269 4.32 -8.10 18.62
N SER A 270 5.50 -7.80 19.17
CA SER A 270 6.19 -8.66 20.12
C SER A 270 5.31 -9.00 21.34
N ARG A 271 4.64 -8.00 21.91
CA ARG A 271 3.67 -8.19 23.02
C ARG A 271 2.47 -9.02 22.60
N ARG A 272 1.92 -8.79 21.40
CA ARG A 272 0.80 -9.61 20.88
C ARG A 272 1.20 -11.07 20.70
N VAL A 273 2.39 -11.33 20.19
CA VAL A 273 2.93 -12.68 20.04
C VAL A 273 3.17 -13.34 21.40
N ALA A 274 3.69 -12.60 22.39
CA ALA A 274 3.81 -13.05 23.79
C ALA A 274 2.49 -13.59 24.35
N LEU A 275 1.39 -12.89 24.10
CA LEU A 275 0.05 -13.28 24.57
C LEU A 275 -0.53 -14.49 23.85
N LEU A 276 -0.34 -14.60 22.53
CA LEU A 276 -0.94 -15.66 21.72
C LEU A 276 -0.16 -16.98 21.75
N LEU A 277 1.16 -16.91 21.95
CA LEU A 277 2.05 -18.07 21.93
C LEU A 277 2.89 -18.15 23.21
N PRO A 278 2.30 -18.29 24.41
CA PRO A 278 3.04 -18.24 25.67
C PRO A 278 4.24 -19.20 25.66
N ALA A 279 5.35 -18.79 26.30
CA ALA A 279 6.54 -19.62 26.37
C ALA A 279 6.18 -20.97 26.99
N LYS A 280 6.62 -22.08 26.36
CA LYS A 280 6.49 -23.40 27.00
C LYS A 280 7.18 -23.32 28.36
N PRO A 281 6.53 -23.71 29.46
CA PRO A 281 7.21 -23.80 30.74
C PRO A 281 8.43 -24.70 30.55
N SER A 282 9.61 -24.23 30.99
CA SER A 282 10.81 -25.05 31.01
C SER A 282 10.46 -26.31 31.79
N SER A 283 10.48 -27.47 31.13
CA SER A 283 10.42 -28.74 31.83
C SER A 283 11.62 -28.75 32.78
N SER A 284 11.35 -28.50 34.06
CA SER A 284 12.33 -28.71 35.12
C SER A 284 12.75 -30.16 35.04
N THR A 285 13.96 -30.41 34.56
CA THR A 285 14.65 -31.68 34.69
C THR A 285 14.72 -32.01 36.17
N THR A 286 13.88 -32.94 36.62
CA THR A 286 14.17 -33.82 37.76
C THR A 286 15.40 -34.65 37.48
#